data_AF-A0A6G3MML8-F1
#
_entry.id   AF-A0A6G3MML8-F1
#
_cell.length_a   1.000
_cell.length_b   1.000
_cell.length_c   1.000
_cell.angle_alpha   90.00
_cell.angle_beta   90.00
_cell.angle_gamma   90.00
#
_symmetry.space_group_name_H-M   'P 1'
#
loop_
_entity.id
_entity.type
_entity.pdbx_description
1 polymer ?
#
loop_
_entity_poly.entity_id
_entity_poly.type
_entity_poly.pdbx_seq_one_letter_code
_entity_poly.pdbx_strand_id
1 'polypeptide(L)'
;GLNNTKKDELIAQIKSLGGDVVEDYSSKVTQLIVPVDDANKCSRTLKYLLCLVKGKPIVSPQWVKESIDRRYFLTTDNFIVSGTQDSSDDIVKNSIKTKGKKIFQGCIFYIKNTSNIVSKQELEKLITVSGGRVISNLPSQ
;
A
#
# COMPACT_ATOMS: atom_id res chain seq x y z
N GLY A 1 3.98 -10.52 -3.95
CA GLY A 1 4.65 -10.72 -2.65
C GLY A 1 4.22 -12.02 -2.02
N LEU A 2 2.91 -12.31 -1.98
CA LEU A 2 2.41 -13.63 -1.61
C LEU A 2 2.70 -14.64 -2.74
N ASN A 3 2.98 -15.89 -2.38
CA ASN A 3 2.97 -17.00 -3.35
C ASN A 3 1.52 -17.33 -3.76
N ASN A 4 1.34 -18.02 -4.89
CA ASN A 4 0.00 -18.21 -5.47
C ASN A 4 -0.95 -18.99 -4.56
N THR A 5 -0.50 -20.11 -3.97
CA THR A 5 -1.33 -20.93 -3.07
C THR A 5 -1.84 -20.15 -1.86
N LYS A 6 -0.95 -19.43 -1.14
CA LYS A 6 -1.36 -18.62 0.01
C LYS A 6 -2.24 -17.43 -0.41
N LYS A 7 -2.02 -16.89 -1.61
CA LYS A 7 -2.87 -15.82 -2.18
C LYS A 7 -4.29 -16.35 -2.40
N ASP A 8 -4.44 -17.52 -3.00
CA ASP A 8 -5.75 -18.10 -3.32
C ASP A 8 -6.55 -18.48 -2.06
N GLU A 9 -5.88 -19.06 -1.06
CA GLU A 9 -6.47 -19.35 0.25
C GLU A 9 -6.99 -18.06 0.94
N LEU A 10 -6.18 -16.99 0.95
CA LEU A 10 -6.59 -15.71 1.52
C LEU A 10 -7.77 -15.10 0.76
N ILE A 11 -7.79 -15.21 -0.57
CA ILE A 11 -8.90 -14.72 -1.40
C ILE A 11 -10.19 -15.47 -1.04
N ALA A 12 -10.13 -16.80 -0.91
CA ALA A 12 -11.29 -17.61 -0.54
C ALA A 12 -11.83 -17.22 0.84
N GLN A 13 -10.94 -17.01 1.82
CA GLN A 13 -11.30 -16.55 3.17
C GLN A 13 -11.93 -15.15 3.18
N ILE A 14 -11.34 -14.20 2.45
CA ILE A 14 -11.90 -12.84 2.36
C ILE A 14 -13.31 -12.88 1.75
N LYS A 15 -13.49 -13.67 0.69
CA LYS A 15 -14.80 -13.84 0.03
C LYS A 15 -15.83 -14.51 0.92
N SER A 16 -15.47 -15.51 1.72
CA SER A 16 -16.41 -16.19 2.61
C SER A 16 -16.92 -15.28 3.74
N LEU A 17 -16.13 -14.27 4.13
CA LEU A 17 -16.55 -13.20 5.05
C LEU A 17 -17.31 -12.04 4.36
N GLY A 18 -17.55 -12.14 3.04
CA GLY A 18 -18.27 -11.14 2.27
C GLY A 18 -17.41 -9.96 1.79
N GLY A 19 -16.07 -10.10 1.80
CA GLY A 19 -15.15 -9.10 1.26
C GLY A 19 -14.78 -9.34 -0.21
N ASP A 20 -14.29 -8.30 -0.87
CA ASP A 20 -13.78 -8.35 -2.24
C ASP A 20 -12.25 -8.20 -2.29
N VAL A 21 -11.65 -8.83 -3.30
CA VAL A 21 -10.21 -8.68 -3.60
C VAL A 21 -10.06 -8.13 -5.01
N VAL A 22 -9.31 -7.04 -5.13
CA VAL A 22 -8.96 -6.43 -6.42
C VAL A 22 -7.48 -6.66 -6.72
N GLU A 23 -7.17 -6.96 -7.98
CA GLU A 23 -5.78 -7.15 -8.40
C GLU A 23 -5.04 -5.83 -8.49
N ASP A 24 -5.67 -4.79 -9.02
CA ASP A 24 -5.08 -3.48 -9.17
C ASP A 24 -5.50 -2.49 -8.10
N TYR A 25 -4.56 -1.61 -7.76
CA TYR A 25 -4.86 -0.52 -6.83
C TYR A 25 -5.89 0.45 -7.44
N SER A 26 -6.99 0.64 -6.71
CA SER A 26 -8.06 1.58 -7.02
C SER A 26 -8.54 2.30 -5.76
N SER A 27 -9.42 3.30 -5.92
CA SER A 27 -10.04 4.02 -4.80
C SER A 27 -10.86 3.12 -3.88
N LYS A 28 -11.38 1.99 -4.40
CA LYS A 28 -12.17 0.99 -3.67
C LYS A 28 -11.36 0.19 -2.65
N VAL A 29 -10.04 0.12 -2.79
CA VAL A 29 -9.16 -0.59 -1.85
C VAL A 29 -9.33 0.01 -0.45
N THR A 30 -9.70 -0.77 0.54
CA THR A 30 -9.85 -0.31 1.93
C THR A 30 -8.57 -0.52 2.73
N GLN A 31 -7.89 -1.65 2.52
CA GLN A 31 -6.61 -2.02 3.14
C GLN A 31 -5.78 -2.87 2.18
N LEU A 32 -4.48 -2.96 2.44
CA LEU A 32 -3.56 -3.84 1.73
C LEU A 32 -3.07 -4.94 2.65
N ILE A 33 -3.11 -6.19 2.17
CA ILE A 33 -2.52 -7.34 2.88
C ILE A 33 -1.14 -7.63 2.26
N VAL A 34 -0.12 -7.72 3.09
CA VAL A 34 1.27 -8.01 2.67
C VAL A 34 1.88 -9.13 3.51
N PRO A 35 2.75 -9.98 2.95
CA PRO A 35 3.57 -10.87 3.77
C PRO A 35 4.52 -10.03 4.62
N VAL A 36 4.80 -10.53 5.82
CA VAL A 36 5.73 -9.93 6.78
C VAL A 36 6.76 -10.95 7.24
N ASP A 37 7.91 -10.46 7.69
CA ASP A 37 8.92 -11.23 8.40
C ASP A 37 8.65 -11.28 9.92
N ASP A 38 9.58 -11.87 10.68
CA ASP A 38 9.49 -12.01 12.14
C ASP A 38 9.50 -10.66 12.88
N ALA A 39 9.98 -9.59 12.24
CA ALA A 39 9.97 -8.22 12.76
C ALA A 39 8.71 -7.43 12.34
N ASN A 40 7.71 -8.11 11.75
CA ASN A 40 6.50 -7.50 11.22
C ASN A 40 6.79 -6.43 10.12
N LYS A 41 7.87 -6.63 9.35
CA LYS A 41 8.28 -5.79 8.22
C LYS A 41 7.97 -6.48 6.89
N CYS A 42 7.67 -5.69 5.87
CA CYS A 42 7.34 -6.19 4.53
C CYS A 42 8.29 -5.66 3.45
N SER A 43 8.26 -6.26 2.26
CA SER A 43 8.95 -5.71 1.09
C SER A 43 8.23 -4.47 0.54
N ARG A 44 9.02 -3.52 0.03
CA ARG A 44 8.50 -2.32 -0.63
C ARG A 44 7.93 -2.70 -2.02
N THR A 45 6.68 -2.35 -2.26
CA THR A 45 6.00 -2.54 -3.56
C THR A 45 5.26 -1.25 -3.95
N LEU A 46 4.86 -1.12 -5.22
CA LEU A 46 4.04 0.02 -5.63
C LEU A 46 2.70 0.08 -4.86
N LYS A 47 2.04 -1.06 -4.65
CA LYS A 47 0.80 -1.14 -3.86
C LYS A 47 1.00 -0.66 -2.42
N TYR A 48 2.13 -1.04 -1.81
CA TYR A 48 2.53 -0.54 -0.48
C TYR A 48 2.65 0.98 -0.49
N LEU A 49 3.40 1.55 -1.43
CA LEU A 49 3.60 3.01 -1.53
C LEU A 49 2.28 3.75 -1.76
N LEU A 50 1.41 3.25 -2.66
CA LEU A 50 0.10 3.85 -2.93
C LEU A 50 -0.83 3.81 -1.71
N CYS A 51 -0.79 2.75 -0.90
CA CYS A 51 -1.54 2.69 0.36
C CYS A 51 -0.95 3.63 1.41
N LEU A 52 0.38 3.67 1.51
CA LEU A 52 1.10 4.52 2.45
C LEU A 52 0.82 6.01 2.20
N VAL A 53 0.89 6.49 0.96
CA VAL A 53 0.61 7.91 0.67
C VAL A 53 -0.86 8.28 0.81
N LYS A 54 -1.77 7.30 0.84
CA LYS A 54 -3.21 7.51 1.08
C LYS A 54 -3.64 7.29 2.53
N GLY A 55 -2.74 6.89 3.42
CA GLY A 55 -3.12 6.54 4.80
C GLY A 55 -4.08 5.37 4.88
N LYS A 56 -3.96 4.39 3.97
CA LYS A 56 -4.75 3.15 4.02
C LYS A 56 -4.00 2.13 4.89
N PRO A 57 -4.70 1.37 5.76
CA PRO A 57 -4.08 0.30 6.53
C PRO A 57 -3.32 -0.68 5.64
N ILE A 58 -2.12 -1.05 6.10
CA ILE A 58 -1.32 -2.11 5.50
C ILE A 58 -1.13 -3.14 6.60
N VAL A 59 -1.69 -4.33 6.39
CA VAL A 59 -1.81 -5.38 7.42
C VAL A 59 -1.12 -6.67 7.02
N SER A 60 -0.73 -7.46 8.01
CA SER A 60 -0.25 -8.82 7.79
C SER A 60 -1.42 -9.78 7.45
N PRO A 61 -1.14 -10.99 6.92
CA PRO A 61 -2.19 -11.96 6.62
C PRO A 61 -2.92 -12.49 7.86
N GLN A 62 -2.34 -12.29 9.05
CA GLN A 62 -2.93 -12.68 10.33
C GLN A 62 -4.30 -12.02 10.55
N TRP A 63 -4.49 -10.80 10.04
CA TRP A 63 -5.78 -10.10 10.10
C TRP A 63 -6.93 -10.93 9.49
N VAL A 64 -6.69 -11.56 8.33
CA VAL A 64 -7.71 -12.39 7.66
C VAL A 64 -7.96 -13.66 8.47
N LYS A 65 -6.89 -14.32 8.93
CA LYS A 65 -6.98 -15.57 9.71
C LYS A 65 -7.81 -15.37 10.97
N GLU A 66 -7.50 -14.34 11.75
CA GLU A 66 -8.25 -14.07 12.99
C GLU A 66 -9.66 -13.57 12.72
N SER A 67 -9.89 -12.85 11.61
CA SER A 67 -11.24 -12.47 11.18
C SER A 67 -12.10 -13.69 10.82
N ILE A 68 -11.51 -14.70 10.19
CA ILE A 68 -12.19 -15.97 9.87
C ILE A 68 -12.62 -16.70 11.15
N ASP A 69 -11.72 -16.82 12.11
CA ASP A 69 -12.00 -17.51 13.38
C ASP A 69 -13.14 -16.81 14.14
N ARG A 70 -13.21 -15.48 14.03
CA ARG A 70 -14.25 -14.65 14.64
C ARG A 70 -15.53 -14.55 13.81
N ARG A 71 -15.52 -15.00 12.55
CA ARG A 71 -16.62 -14.92 11.57
C ARG A 71 -17.07 -13.49 11.23
N TYR A 72 -16.18 -12.51 11.37
CA TYR A 72 -16.38 -11.13 10.91
C TYR A 72 -15.03 -10.42 10.74
N PHE A 73 -14.99 -9.36 9.92
CA PHE A 73 -13.77 -8.56 9.75
C PHE A 73 -13.42 -7.78 11.02
N LEU A 74 -12.26 -8.11 11.60
CA LEU A 74 -11.71 -7.38 12.75
C LEU A 74 -11.21 -5.99 12.35
N THR A 75 -11.02 -5.12 13.33
CA THR A 75 -10.30 -3.86 13.11
C THR A 75 -8.84 -4.14 12.75
N THR A 76 -8.21 -3.23 12.01
CA THR A 76 -6.85 -3.43 11.49
C THR A 76 -5.75 -3.09 12.48
N ASP A 77 -6.07 -2.39 13.57
CA ASP A 77 -5.12 -1.74 14.48
C ASP A 77 -4.02 -2.68 15.01
N ASN A 78 -4.39 -3.92 15.36
CA ASN A 78 -3.47 -4.92 15.90
C ASN A 78 -2.64 -5.65 14.82
N PHE A 79 -2.93 -5.42 13.55
CA PHE A 79 -2.33 -6.15 12.43
C PHE A 79 -1.53 -5.25 11.49
N ILE A 80 -1.41 -3.96 11.81
CA ILE A 80 -0.65 -3.00 11.03
C ILE A 80 0.82 -3.42 10.98
N VAL A 81 1.38 -3.45 9.77
CA VAL A 81 2.80 -3.74 9.57
C VAL A 81 3.67 -2.59 10.06
N SER A 82 4.84 -2.89 10.62
CA SER A 82 5.75 -1.89 11.18
C SER A 82 6.33 -0.97 10.09
N GLY A 83 6.58 -1.53 8.90
CA GLY A 83 7.13 -0.81 7.75
C GLY A 83 7.87 -1.74 6.80
N THR A 84 8.87 -1.22 6.12
CA THR A 84 9.84 -1.96 5.29
C THR A 84 11.19 -2.07 6.00
N GLN A 85 12.08 -2.93 5.50
CA GLN A 85 13.43 -3.10 6.06
C GLN A 85 14.18 -1.77 6.24
N ASP A 86 14.09 -0.87 5.26
CA ASP A 86 14.81 0.42 5.26
C ASP A 86 13.99 1.60 5.80
N SER A 87 12.85 1.36 6.43
CA SER A 87 12.05 2.45 7.03
C SER A 87 12.08 2.41 8.54
N SER A 88 11.82 3.56 9.16
CA SER A 88 11.51 3.62 10.58
C SER A 88 10.33 2.70 10.91
N ASP A 89 10.34 2.19 12.13
CA ASP A 89 9.17 1.52 12.67
C ASP A 89 8.03 2.57 12.81
N ASP A 90 6.78 2.11 12.74
CA ASP A 90 5.56 2.92 12.76
C ASP A 90 5.29 3.84 11.54
N ILE A 91 6.06 3.75 10.44
CA ILE A 91 5.80 4.58 9.25
C ILE A 91 4.36 4.42 8.73
N VAL A 92 3.82 3.20 8.77
CA VAL A 92 2.44 2.91 8.33
C VAL A 92 1.41 3.50 9.29
N LYS A 93 1.63 3.38 10.62
CA LYS A 93 0.73 4.00 11.61
C LYS A 93 0.72 5.51 11.49
N ASN A 94 1.88 6.13 11.29
CA ASN A 94 2.01 7.57 11.10
C ASN A 94 1.32 8.04 9.82
N SER A 95 1.42 7.27 8.74
CA SER A 95 0.68 7.48 7.49
C SER A 95 -0.85 7.46 7.72
N ILE A 96 -1.38 6.52 8.52
CA ILE A 96 -2.81 6.47 8.86
C ILE A 96 -3.22 7.69 9.69
N LYS A 97 -2.44 8.07 10.71
CA LYS A 97 -2.69 9.26 11.56
C LYS A 97 -2.69 10.56 10.78
N THR A 98 -1.89 10.64 9.72
CA THR A 98 -1.73 11.83 8.87
C THR A 98 -2.55 11.75 7.58
N LYS A 99 -3.49 10.79 7.49
CA LYS A 99 -4.35 10.59 6.34
C LYS A 99 -5.00 11.89 5.87
N GLY A 100 -4.93 12.14 4.57
CA GLY A 100 -5.43 13.36 3.94
C GLY A 100 -4.35 14.41 3.69
N LYS A 101 -3.24 14.40 4.44
CA LYS A 101 -2.07 15.23 4.12
C LYS A 101 -1.38 14.69 2.87
N LYS A 102 -1.22 15.55 1.88
CA LYS A 102 -0.56 15.25 0.61
C LYS A 102 0.91 15.68 0.70
N ILE A 103 1.81 14.71 0.75
CA ILE A 103 3.26 14.96 0.97
C ILE A 103 3.93 15.73 -0.17
N PHE A 104 3.34 15.73 -1.37
CA PHE A 104 3.85 16.43 -2.54
C PHE A 104 2.97 17.61 -2.96
N GLN A 105 2.09 18.07 -2.07
CA GLN A 105 1.22 19.21 -2.36
C GLN A 105 2.07 20.44 -2.72
N GLY A 106 1.81 21.02 -3.90
CA GLY A 106 2.55 22.19 -4.41
C GLY A 106 3.88 21.86 -5.10
N CYS A 107 4.29 20.59 -5.13
CA CYS A 107 5.51 20.16 -5.80
C CYS A 107 5.27 19.83 -7.28
N ILE A 108 6.23 20.22 -8.14
CA ILE A 108 6.27 19.87 -9.55
C ILE A 108 7.45 18.93 -9.79
N PHE A 109 7.21 17.83 -10.50
CA PHE A 109 8.19 16.79 -10.78
C PHE A 109 8.44 16.67 -12.27
N TYR A 110 9.71 16.46 -12.64
CA TYR A 110 10.12 16.04 -13.97
C TYR A 110 10.83 14.70 -13.86
N ILE A 111 10.31 13.68 -14.56
CA ILE A 111 10.89 12.33 -14.54
C ILE A 111 11.83 12.20 -15.73
N LYS A 112 13.14 12.38 -15.50
CA LYS A 112 14.17 12.27 -16.54
C LYS A 112 14.36 10.82 -16.99
N ASN A 113 14.54 9.91 -16.03
CA ASN A 113 14.77 8.48 -16.26
C ASN A 113 14.00 7.66 -15.22
N THR A 114 13.66 6.42 -15.56
CA THR A 114 13.11 5.43 -14.62
C THR A 114 14.01 4.21 -14.54
N SER A 115 13.84 3.40 -13.49
CA SER A 115 14.49 2.09 -13.42
C SER A 115 13.65 1.03 -14.14
N ASN A 116 14.23 -0.15 -14.36
CA ASN A 116 13.51 -1.30 -14.91
C ASN A 116 12.45 -1.88 -13.94
N ILE A 117 12.43 -1.41 -12.68
CA ILE A 117 11.59 -1.95 -11.61
C ILE A 117 10.25 -1.19 -11.50
N VAL A 118 10.23 0.10 -11.86
CA VAL A 118 9.03 0.94 -11.78
C VAL A 118 8.89 1.71 -13.08
N SER A 119 7.78 1.52 -13.78
CA SER A 119 7.49 2.23 -15.01
C SER A 119 7.24 3.72 -14.76
N LYS A 120 7.43 4.54 -15.80
CA LYS A 120 7.12 5.97 -15.75
C LYS A 120 5.66 6.24 -15.33
N GLN A 121 4.72 5.47 -15.88
CA GLN A 121 3.29 5.60 -15.56
C GLN A 121 2.98 5.30 -14.09
N GLU A 122 3.63 4.29 -13.51
CA GLU A 122 3.47 3.95 -12.10
C GLU A 122 4.03 5.05 -11.18
N LEU A 123 5.17 5.63 -11.55
CA LEU A 123 5.76 6.74 -10.81
C LEU A 123 4.92 8.02 -10.92
N GLU A 124 4.40 8.33 -12.11
CA GLU A 124 3.46 9.43 -12.34
C GLU A 124 2.19 9.27 -11.50
N LYS A 125 1.64 8.05 -11.47
CA LYS A 125 0.49 7.70 -10.63
C LYS A 125 0.80 7.94 -9.15
N LEU A 126 1.96 7.48 -8.66
CA LEU A 126 2.37 7.66 -7.26
C LEU A 126 2.52 9.15 -6.90
N ILE A 127 3.19 9.94 -7.74
CA ILE A 127 3.38 11.38 -7.54
C ILE A 127 2.03 12.09 -7.48
N THR A 128 1.16 11.82 -8.44
CA THR A 128 -0.16 12.45 -8.56
C THR A 128 -1.05 12.11 -7.37
N VAL A 129 -1.08 10.83 -6.96
CA VAL A 129 -1.82 10.36 -5.77
C VAL A 129 -1.34 11.03 -4.49
N SER A 130 -0.05 11.36 -4.43
CA SER A 130 0.61 12.05 -3.31
C SER A 130 0.46 13.58 -3.33
N GLY A 131 -0.22 14.14 -4.35
CA GLY A 131 -0.51 15.57 -4.49
C GLY A 131 0.44 16.38 -5.35
N GLY A 132 1.43 15.73 -5.97
CA GLY A 132 2.35 16.38 -6.89
C GLY A 132 1.80 16.49 -8.31
N ARG A 133 2.44 17.32 -9.13
CA ARG A 133 2.19 17.41 -10.57
C ARG A 133 3.41 16.95 -11.34
N VAL A 134 3.23 16.14 -12.38
CA VAL A 134 4.32 15.76 -13.29
C VAL A 134 4.26 16.61 -14.56
N ILE A 135 5.42 17.09 -15.02
CA ILE A 135 5.57 17.79 -16.30
C ILE A 135 6.38 16.95 -17.28
N SER A 136 6.04 17.06 -18.56
CA SER A 136 6.69 16.30 -19.64
C SER A 136 8.01 16.90 -20.10
N ASN A 137 8.21 18.21 -19.92
CA ASN A 137 9.40 18.95 -20.31
C ASN A 137 9.82 19.89 -19.18
N LEU A 138 11.13 20.12 -19.03
CA LEU A 138 11.62 21.18 -18.15
C LEU A 138 11.20 22.55 -18.70
N PRO A 139 10.87 23.53 -17.84
CA PRO A 139 10.70 24.91 -18.28
C PRO A 139 11.96 25.36 -19.01
N SER A 140 11.79 26.07 -20.12
CA SER A 140 12.89 26.75 -20.80
C SER A 140 13.64 27.60 -19.77
N GLN A 141 14.95 27.36 -19.62
CA GLN A 141 15.83 28.23 -18.82
C GLN A 141 16.01 29.57 -19.51
#